data_AF-A0A7W8B6C4-F1
#
_entry.id   AF-A0A7W8B6C4-F1
#
_cell.length_a   1.000
_cell.length_b   1.000
_cell.length_c   1.000
_cell.angle_alpha   90.00
_cell.angle_beta   90.00
_cell.angle_gamma   90.00
#
_symmetry.space_group_name_H-M   'P 1'
#
loop_
_entity.id
_entity.type
_entity.pdbx_description
1 polymer ?
#
loop_
_entity_poly.entity_id
_entity_poly.type
_entity_poly.pdbx_seq_one_letter_code
_entity_poly.pdbx_strand_id
1 'polypeptide(L)' 'MRHRKNHIHIETKVPDPVSAEVWRELLEVLETADSFGLVNGRSGCIAWAAIDRETPATANAARGHGNQL' A
#
# COMPACT_ATOMS: atom_id res chain seq x y z
N MET A 1 -24.53 11.02 2.77
CA MET A 1 -23.31 11.47 3.48
C MET A 1 -22.31 10.31 3.41
N ARG A 2 -21.36 10.32 2.46
CA ARG A 2 -20.34 9.26 2.35
C ARG A 2 -19.31 9.50 3.45
N HIS A 3 -19.21 8.61 4.44
CA HIS A 3 -18.08 8.57 5.36
C HIS A 3 -16.81 8.28 4.56
N ARG A 4 -16.14 9.35 4.10
CA ARG A 4 -14.75 9.28 3.65
C ARG A 4 -13.89 9.47 4.91
N LYS A 5 -12.89 8.60 5.10
CA LYS A 5 -11.76 8.65 6.07
C LYS A 5 -11.72 7.52 7.11
N ASN A 6 -11.89 6.26 6.72
CA ASN A 6 -11.60 5.15 7.64
C ASN A 6 -10.34 4.38 7.24
N HIS A 7 -9.28 5.07 6.80
CA HIS A 7 -8.01 4.43 6.49
C HIS A 7 -7.05 4.49 7.67
N ILE A 8 -6.34 3.39 7.91
CA ILE A 8 -5.17 3.33 8.80
C ILE A 8 -3.97 3.81 7.98
N HIS A 9 -3.26 4.81 8.49
CA HIS A 9 -2.03 5.30 7.89
C HIS A 9 -0.83 4.73 8.65
N ILE A 10 0.08 4.08 7.94
CA ILE A 10 1.30 3.49 8.48
C ILE A 10 2.48 4.16 7.79
N GLU A 11 3.47 4.57 8.57
CA GLU A 11 4.69 5.19 8.08
C GLU A 11 5.91 4.45 8.67
N THR A 12 6.95 4.30 7.86
CA THR A 12 8.22 3.72 8.32
C THR A 12 9.40 4.36 7.62
N LYS A 13 10.50 4.49 8.34
CA LYS A 13 11.77 4.96 7.78
C LYS A 13 12.42 3.82 7.01
N VAL A 14 12.76 4.07 5.74
CA VAL A 14 13.51 3.12 4.92
C VAL A 14 15.00 3.26 5.24
N PRO A 15 15.71 2.16 5.54
CA PRO A 15 17.16 2.16 5.74
C PRO A 15 17.90 2.69 4.51
N ASP A 16 19.06 3.30 4.73
CA ASP A 16 19.98 3.70 3.65
C ASP A 16 21.41 3.25 4.02
N PRO A 17 22.00 2.28 3.29
CA PRO A 17 21.43 1.56 2.15
C PRO A 17 20.38 0.51 2.58
N VAL A 18 19.36 0.29 1.75
CA VAL A 18 18.40 -0.80 1.91
C VAL A 18 18.88 -2.05 1.18
N SER A 19 18.78 -3.23 1.81
CA SER A 19 19.06 -4.49 1.13
C SER A 19 17.93 -4.86 0.17
N ALA A 20 18.24 -5.60 -0.89
CA ALA A 20 17.24 -6.02 -1.87
C ALA A 20 16.14 -6.91 -1.26
N GLU A 21 16.49 -7.69 -0.24
CA GLU A 21 15.56 -8.55 0.50
C GLU A 21 14.53 -7.71 1.27
N VAL A 22 15.01 -6.77 2.10
CA VAL A 22 14.15 -5.87 2.88
C VAL A 22 13.28 -4.99 1.97
N TRP A 23 13.82 -4.58 0.82
CA TRP A 23 13.04 -3.81 -0.15
C TRP A 23 11.90 -4.62 -0.76
N ARG A 24 12.08 -5.92 -1.03
CA ARG A 24 11.01 -6.80 -1.52
C ARG A 24 9.93 -7.00 -0.48
N GLU A 25 10.32 -7.28 0.77
CA GLU A 25 9.37 -7.45 1.88
C GLU A 25 8.48 -6.21 2.05
N LEU A 26 9.07 -5.02 1.96
CA LEU A 26 8.32 -3.77 1.99
C LEU A 26 7.31 -3.69 0.84
N LEU A 27 7.71 -4.01 -0.39
CA LEU A 27 6.83 -3.98 -1.56
C LEU A 27 5.69 -4.99 -1.47
N GLU A 28 5.92 -6.19 -0.94
CA GLU A 28 4.87 -7.19 -0.71
C GLU A 28 3.79 -6.66 0.25
N VAL A 29 4.19 -5.95 1.31
CA VAL A 29 3.24 -5.31 2.22
C VAL A 29 2.48 -4.17 1.52
N LEU A 30 3.17 -3.32 0.77
CA LEU A 30 2.57 -2.19 0.07
C LEU A 30 1.58 -2.62 -1.03
N GLU A 31 1.77 -3.78 -1.64
CA GLU A 31 0.84 -4.33 -2.64
C GLU A 31 -0.57 -4.51 -2.07
N THR A 32 -0.68 -4.78 -0.78
CA THR A 32 -1.96 -4.96 -0.09
C THR A 32 -2.64 -3.65 0.32
N ALA A 33 -1.95 -2.51 0.18
CA ALA A 33 -2.47 -1.21 0.58
C ALA A 33 -3.34 -0.58 -0.50
N ASP A 34 -4.43 0.09 -0.09
CA ASP A 34 -5.29 0.85 -1.02
C ASP A 34 -4.55 2.05 -1.64
N SER A 35 -3.54 2.59 -0.94
CA SER A 35 -2.64 3.62 -1.44
C SER A 35 -1.28 3.55 -0.74
N PHE A 36 -0.20 3.80 -1.47
CA PHE A 36 1.15 3.81 -0.92
C PHE A 36 2.04 4.83 -1.63
N GLY A 37 3.17 5.16 -1.00
CA GLY A 37 4.16 6.05 -1.61
C GLY A 37 5.46 6.15 -0.82
N LEU A 38 6.40 6.90 -1.42
CA LEU A 38 7.73 7.15 -0.87
C LEU A 38 7.99 8.64 -0.86
N VAL A 39 8.45 9.17 0.27
CA VAL A 39 8.84 10.58 0.40
C VAL A 39 10.28 10.67 0.90
N ASN A 40 11.10 11.42 0.17
CA ASN A 40 12.47 11.71 0.56
C ASN A 40 12.53 13.06 1.28
N GLY A 41 12.96 13.05 2.53
CA GLY A 41 13.13 14.24 3.34
C GLY A 41 14.52 14.35 3.93
N ARG A 42 14.78 15.47 4.63
CA ARG A 42 16.05 15.71 5.30
C ARG A 42 16.38 14.69 6.40
N SER A 43 15.36 14.02 6.94
CA SER A 43 15.46 12.99 7.98
C SER A 43 15.65 11.56 7.42
N GLY A 44 15.66 11.41 6.09
CA GLY A 44 15.76 10.14 5.38
C GLY A 44 14.56 9.88 4.49
N CYS A 45 14.53 8.68 3.92
CA CYS A 45 13.44 8.16 3.10
C CYS A 45 12.34 7.58 4.00
N ILE A 46 11.08 7.97 3.79
CA ILE A 46 9.92 7.43 4.50
C ILE A 46 8.99 6.78 3.48
N ALA A 47 8.65 5.52 3.74
CA ALA A 47 7.58 4.81 3.05
C ALA A 47 6.29 4.93 3.85
N TRP A 48 5.16 5.10 3.15
CA TRP A 48 3.85 5.19 3.77
C TRP A 48 2.83 4.32 3.03
N ALA A 49 1.84 3.85 3.78
CA ALA A 49 0.72 3.06 3.29
C ALA A 49 -0.59 3.51 3.96
N ALA A 50 -1.67 3.54 3.19
CA ALA A 50 -3.02 3.75 3.67
C ALA A 50 -3.85 2.51 3.35
N ILE A 51 -4.48 1.94 4.39
CA ILE A 51 -5.31 0.73 4.29
C ILE A 51 -6.69 1.08 4.83
N ASP A 52 -7.72 0.89 4.02
CA ASP A 52 -9.10 1.09 4.43
C ASP A 52 -9.51 0.03 5.46
N ARG A 53 -10.17 0.46 6.54
CA ARG A 53 -10.58 -0.40 7.66
C ARG A 53 -11.77 -1.28 7.34
N GLU A 54 -12.56 -0.93 6.34
CA GLU A 54 -13.80 -1.63 5.98
C GLU A 54 -13.62 -2.53 4.76
N THR A 55 -12.57 -2.33 3.97
CA THR A 55 -12.26 -3.25 2.87
C THR A 55 -11.75 -4.58 3.45
N PRO A 56 -12.42 -5.71 3.19
CA PRO A 56 -11.82 -6.99 3.50
C PRO A 56 -10.58 -7.12 2.63
N ALA A 57 -9.42 -7.25 3.26
CA ALA A 57 -8.23 -7.77 2.60
C ALA A 57 -8.67 -9.01 1.82
N THR A 58 -8.43 -9.02 0.51
CA THR A 58 -8.91 -10.03 -0.46
C THR A 58 -10.29 -9.75 -1.10
N ALA A 59 -10.42 -8.68 -1.89
CA ALA A 59 -11.52 -8.55 -2.85
C ALA A 59 -11.09 -8.97 -4.27
N ASN A 60 -11.17 -10.29 -4.49
CA ASN A 60 -11.38 -10.97 -5.77
C ASN A 60 -10.37 -10.77 -6.90
N ALA A 61 -9.62 -11.85 -7.15
CA ALA A 61 -9.16 -12.23 -8.47
C ALA A 61 -10.22 -11.90 -9.53
N ALA A 62 -9.78 -11.12 -10.51
CA ALA A 62 -10.42 -10.74 -11.76
C ALA A 62 -11.75 -11.47 -12.06
N ARG A 63 -12.86 -10.73 -11.96
CA ARG A 63 -14.06 -11.05 -12.71
C ARG A 63 -13.69 -11.03 -14.19
N GLY A 64 -13.70 -12.21 -14.81
CA GLY A 64 -13.44 -12.39 -16.23
C GLY A 64 -14.31 -11.46 -17.07
N HIS A 65 -13.65 -10.76 -17.99
CA HIS A 65 -14.28 -9.91 -18.99
C HIS A 65 -14.98 -10.83 -20.02
N GLY A 66 -16.25 -11.14 -19.78
CA GLY A 66 -17.10 -11.77 -20.79
C GLY A 66 -17.61 -10.70 -21.75
N ASN A 67 -17.06 -10.66 -22.96
CA ASN A 67 -17.63 -9.89 -24.06
C ASN A 67 -19.09 -10.32 -24.28
N GLN A 68 -20.03 -9.37 -24.21
CA GLN A 68 -21.34 -9.55 -24.80
C GLN A 68 -21.20 -9.48 -26.32
N LEU A 69 -21.59 -10.55 -27.00
CA LEU A 69 -22.00 -10.56 -28.41
C LEU A 69 -23.47 -10.16 -28.49
#